data_AF-A0AAD6UFK8-F1
#
_entry.id   AF-A0AAD6UFK8-F1
#
_cell.length_a   1.000
_cell.length_b   1.000
_cell.length_c   1.000
_cell.angle_alpha   90.00
_cell.angle_beta   90.00
_cell.angle_gamma   90.00
#
_symmetry.space_group_name_H-M   'P 1'
#
loop_
_entity.id
_entity.type
_entity.pdbx_description
1 polymer ?
#
loop_
_entity_poly.entity_id
_entity_poly.type
_entity_poly.pdbx_seq_one_letter_code
_entity_poly.pdbx_strand_id
1 'polypeptide(L)'
;MLMPLEAHESESHSEPVNLLQRRECEDLQDKASNPTCRRSLAALPLADDFRFLDSARETLYYHFGFKTTVETPPPSTDPLPSSAVSHVLGEHQSEWIERPLVDPISGRDIKDDVSTFFGYLSKAKKPDDMPAELYDLRQPDLAPLRPSPIQLRWEIINKITYYFFTPKDPVPDGALESVVVRSATFAVEILRRDWMCLEEVVLNLLARGIAFNTLVRASPAVSPQIKGSVELAVYRGLGYRAKDFQAHPGEYARYEAIRNQFLSSGRGRAALLMGGVIARLARGVVSSQSVCCGPTKTVRDNGRCFWDGLSSSPAYWDDVLTAAELDLICGVYEVATGQRDSHRDGQQTRCVSWWPLPGAWQTSGLNMGHWTPACEAWFQQRLAQIRAGDTQCELQTLSQWRNNLKGDWRCMNLWSRNEQLAEAFLAENGTRIMRGTDAQQFLSTIFNQQRSSDGFYFGLRTEHPESPTAECAAVEADHDPPVAANKQAPTPEIQQITREFWDTRRKISTTLVRGREIEQKLRALHVKRPDIIYLSSSELSNRLARVQAELATERSRVREAENIFHDIQRECKTPTVVPQLLEAMVEG
;
A
#
# COMPACT_ATOMS: atom_id res chain seq x y z
N MET A 1 15.74 23.11 59.57
CA MET A 1 16.91 23.17 58.66
C MET A 1 17.19 21.76 58.19
N LEU A 2 16.57 21.38 57.08
CA LEU A 2 16.78 20.11 56.39
C LEU A 2 17.32 20.51 55.01
N MET A 3 18.56 20.12 54.72
CA MET A 3 19.14 20.25 53.38
C MET A 3 18.61 19.11 52.49
N PRO A 4 18.17 19.38 51.25
CA PRO A 4 17.66 18.35 50.36
C PRO A 4 18.78 17.69 49.54
N LEU A 5 18.58 16.39 49.27
CA LEU A 5 19.36 15.55 48.37
C LEU A 5 19.30 16.08 46.93
N GLU A 6 20.47 16.20 46.29
CA GLU A 6 20.61 16.44 44.86
C GLU A 6 20.25 15.17 44.08
N ALA A 7 19.25 15.27 43.20
CA ALA A 7 18.95 14.27 42.18
C ALA A 7 19.73 14.64 40.92
N HIS A 8 20.63 13.74 40.49
CA HIS A 8 21.23 13.81 39.16
C HIS A 8 20.19 13.35 38.12
N GLU A 9 19.56 14.30 37.45
CA GLU A 9 18.85 14.07 36.20
C GLU A 9 19.88 13.94 35.07
N SER A 10 19.99 12.74 34.49
CA SER A 10 20.71 12.51 33.24
C SER A 10 19.83 12.97 32.07
N GLU A 11 20.02 14.20 31.62
CA GLU A 11 19.45 14.70 30.37
C GLU A 11 20.04 13.93 29.18
N SER A 12 19.25 13.02 28.61
CA SER A 12 19.51 12.50 27.27
C SER A 12 19.18 13.59 26.25
N HIS A 13 20.19 14.29 25.74
CA HIS A 13 20.03 15.22 24.63
C HIS A 13 19.56 14.49 23.37
N SER A 14 18.26 14.56 23.08
CA SER A 14 17.74 14.34 21.74
C SER A 14 18.14 15.53 20.87
N GLU A 15 18.86 15.29 19.77
CA GLU A 15 19.06 16.32 18.75
C GLU A 15 17.67 16.80 18.28
N PRO A 16 17.44 18.12 18.16
CA PRO A 16 16.16 18.63 17.69
C PRO A 16 15.92 18.18 16.25
N VAL A 17 14.75 17.58 15.99
CA VAL A 17 14.27 17.03 14.71
C VAL A 17 14.58 17.93 13.49
N ASN A 18 14.58 19.26 13.68
CA ASN A 18 14.93 20.25 12.66
C ASN A 18 16.39 20.19 12.13
N LEU A 19 17.36 19.73 12.91
CA LEU A 19 18.77 19.62 12.47
C LEU A 19 19.02 18.35 11.64
N LEU A 20 18.36 17.25 11.99
CA LEU A 20 18.35 16.03 11.18
C LEU A 20 17.69 16.29 9.82
N GLN A 21 16.55 16.98 9.80
CA GLN A 21 15.86 17.36 8.56
C GLN A 21 16.71 18.25 7.62
N ARG A 22 17.54 19.15 8.16
CA ARG A 22 18.46 19.96 7.34
C ARG A 22 19.58 19.13 6.71
N ARG A 23 20.23 18.27 7.50
CA ARG A 23 21.27 17.34 7.00
C ARG A 23 20.71 16.38 5.94
N GLU A 24 19.48 15.91 6.15
CA GLU A 24 18.79 15.01 5.21
C GLU A 24 18.42 15.71 3.89
N CYS A 25 18.09 16.99 3.91
CA CYS A 25 17.80 17.79 2.73
C CYS A 25 19.09 18.09 1.92
N GLU A 26 20.19 18.35 2.62
CA GLU A 26 21.53 18.52 2.02
C GLU A 26 22.00 17.22 1.34
N ASP A 27 21.80 16.05 1.97
CA ASP A 27 22.12 14.74 1.39
C ASP A 27 21.31 14.42 0.11
N LEU A 28 20.03 14.82 0.04
CA LEU A 28 19.22 14.69 -1.17
C LEU A 28 19.71 15.60 -2.29
N GLN A 29 20.04 16.85 -1.95
CA GLN A 29 20.54 17.83 -2.90
C GLN A 29 21.89 17.41 -3.47
N ASP A 30 22.77 16.83 -2.66
CA ASP A 30 24.06 16.34 -3.11
C ASP A 30 23.95 15.12 -4.04
N LYS A 31 22.95 14.27 -3.84
CA LYS A 31 22.65 13.12 -4.71
C LYS A 31 21.96 13.49 -6.02
N ALA A 32 21.23 14.62 -6.07
CA ALA A 32 20.62 15.09 -7.31
C ALA A 32 21.71 15.54 -8.30
N SER A 33 21.83 14.81 -9.41
CA SER A 33 22.85 15.05 -10.45
C SER A 33 22.58 16.31 -11.30
N ASN A 34 21.35 16.84 -11.29
CA ASN A 34 20.93 17.98 -12.10
C ASN A 34 20.72 19.26 -11.23
N PRO A 35 21.40 20.39 -11.53
CA PRO A 35 21.27 21.64 -10.76
C PRO A 35 19.86 22.24 -10.79
N THR A 36 19.06 21.97 -11.82
CA THR A 36 17.64 22.36 -11.88
C THR A 36 16.79 21.51 -10.94
N CYS A 37 17.06 20.20 -10.86
CA CYS A 37 16.41 19.32 -9.87
C CYS A 37 16.80 19.73 -8.44
N ARG A 38 18.08 20.06 -8.17
CA ARG A 38 18.51 20.59 -6.85
C ARG A 38 17.71 21.82 -6.42
N ARG A 39 17.51 22.78 -7.34
CA ARG A 39 16.71 23.98 -7.08
C ARG A 39 15.23 23.67 -6.85
N SER A 40 14.65 22.75 -7.62
CA SER A 40 13.27 22.30 -7.42
C SER A 40 13.11 21.62 -6.04
N LEU A 41 13.99 20.68 -5.71
CA LEU A 41 14.01 19.99 -4.42
C LEU A 41 14.22 20.94 -3.23
N ALA A 42 15.08 21.95 -3.36
CA ALA A 42 15.29 22.96 -2.32
C ALA A 42 14.04 23.83 -2.07
N ALA A 43 13.17 23.98 -3.07
CA ALA A 43 11.90 24.68 -2.94
C ALA A 43 10.78 23.79 -2.41
N LEU A 44 10.93 22.46 -2.44
CA LEU A 44 9.99 21.51 -1.89
C LEU A 44 10.28 21.34 -0.39
N PRO A 45 9.39 21.81 0.50
CA PRO A 45 9.59 21.57 1.92
C PRO A 45 9.37 20.07 2.16
N LEU A 46 10.32 19.41 2.82
CA LEU A 46 10.17 18.03 3.32
C LEU A 46 8.91 18.00 4.20
N ALA A 47 7.83 17.43 3.70
CA ALA A 47 6.53 17.50 4.35
C ALA A 47 6.37 16.35 5.35
N ASP A 48 6.22 16.70 6.63
CA ASP A 48 5.80 15.76 7.68
C ASP A 48 4.30 15.48 7.63
N ASP A 49 3.53 16.26 6.86
CA ASP A 49 2.08 16.15 6.68
C ASP A 49 1.66 16.02 5.21
N PHE A 50 0.47 15.46 4.98
CA PHE A 50 -0.17 15.50 3.66
C PHE A 50 -0.52 16.93 3.29
N ARG A 51 -0.42 17.22 2.00
CA ARG A 51 -0.70 18.55 1.50
C ARG A 51 -1.74 18.51 0.41
N PHE A 52 -2.78 19.29 0.63
CA PHE A 52 -3.81 19.61 -0.35
C PHE A 52 -3.32 20.83 -1.14
N LEU A 53 -2.19 20.64 -1.86
CA LEU A 53 -1.51 21.72 -2.59
C LEU A 53 -2.29 22.19 -3.80
N ASP A 54 -3.07 21.29 -4.37
CA ASP A 54 -3.76 21.54 -5.62
C ASP A 54 -5.06 22.30 -5.36
N SER A 55 -5.20 23.46 -6.00
CA SER A 55 -6.48 24.12 -6.16
C SER A 55 -7.46 23.19 -6.90
N ALA A 56 -8.78 23.43 -6.81
CA ALA A 56 -9.76 22.65 -7.58
C ALA A 56 -9.43 22.56 -9.08
N ARG A 57 -8.81 23.61 -9.65
CA ARG A 57 -8.38 23.63 -11.06
C ARG A 57 -7.25 22.69 -11.35
N GLU A 58 -6.24 22.70 -10.48
CA GLU A 58 -5.12 21.80 -10.60
C GLU A 58 -5.59 20.36 -10.42
N THR A 59 -6.52 20.10 -9.50
CA THR A 59 -7.17 18.80 -9.37
C THR A 59 -7.91 18.40 -10.64
N LEU A 60 -8.75 19.29 -11.18
CA LEU A 60 -9.49 19.08 -12.42
C LEU A 60 -8.59 18.77 -13.61
N TYR A 61 -7.48 19.49 -13.77
CA TYR A 61 -6.56 19.28 -14.88
C TYR A 61 -5.64 18.09 -14.65
N TYR A 62 -4.90 18.04 -13.54
CA TYR A 62 -3.86 17.03 -13.33
C TYR A 62 -4.45 15.64 -13.09
N HIS A 63 -5.54 15.50 -12.32
CA HIS A 63 -6.17 14.20 -12.11
C HIS A 63 -7.13 13.81 -13.24
N PHE A 64 -7.96 14.75 -13.71
CA PHE A 64 -9.05 14.42 -14.65
C PHE A 64 -8.83 14.90 -16.09
N GLY A 65 -7.86 15.76 -16.37
CA GLY A 65 -7.60 16.25 -17.73
C GLY A 65 -8.58 17.31 -18.23
N PHE A 66 -9.34 17.94 -17.32
CA PHE A 66 -10.30 18.97 -17.70
C PHE A 66 -9.59 20.22 -18.24
N LYS A 67 -10.04 20.71 -19.39
CA LYS A 67 -9.59 21.96 -19.99
C LYS A 67 -10.74 22.95 -20.07
N THR A 68 -10.44 24.19 -19.74
CA THR A 68 -11.40 25.28 -19.93
C THR A 68 -11.39 25.75 -21.38
N THR A 69 -12.57 26.03 -21.91
CA THR A 69 -12.79 26.49 -23.27
C THR A 69 -13.34 27.92 -23.28
N VAL A 70 -13.06 28.68 -24.33
CA VAL A 70 -13.69 29.99 -24.55
C VAL A 70 -15.16 29.81 -24.96
N GLU A 71 -15.46 28.72 -25.67
CA GLU A 71 -16.80 28.36 -26.13
C GLU A 71 -17.55 27.54 -25.07
N THR A 72 -18.87 27.70 -25.00
CA THR A 72 -19.73 26.86 -24.16
C THR A 72 -19.72 25.43 -24.67
N PRO A 73 -19.40 24.43 -23.82
CA PRO A 73 -19.40 23.05 -24.25
C PRO A 73 -20.81 22.59 -24.67
N PRO A 74 -20.91 21.56 -25.52
CA PRO A 74 -22.19 20.91 -25.77
C PRO A 74 -22.78 20.44 -24.44
N PRO A 75 -24.09 20.68 -24.19
CA PRO A 75 -24.71 20.29 -22.94
C PRO A 75 -24.67 18.77 -22.77
N SER A 76 -24.20 18.31 -21.60
CA SER A 76 -24.34 16.91 -21.22
C SER A 76 -25.82 16.58 -21.03
N THR A 77 -26.23 15.39 -21.52
CA THR A 77 -27.59 14.90 -21.30
C THR A 77 -27.90 14.61 -19.84
N ASP A 78 -26.89 14.40 -19.00
CA ASP A 78 -27.00 14.29 -17.55
C ASP A 78 -25.76 14.93 -16.88
N PRO A 79 -25.77 16.23 -16.57
CA PRO A 79 -24.69 16.86 -15.81
C PRO A 79 -24.66 16.31 -14.39
N LEU A 80 -23.46 16.22 -13.81
CA LEU A 80 -23.31 15.73 -12.45
C LEU A 80 -23.80 16.79 -11.45
N PRO A 81 -24.54 16.43 -10.36
CA PRO A 81 -24.97 17.40 -9.37
C PRO A 81 -23.78 18.06 -8.66
N SER A 82 -23.90 19.35 -8.32
CA SER A 82 -22.83 20.12 -7.65
C SER A 82 -22.33 19.49 -6.35
N SER A 83 -23.20 18.79 -5.61
CA SER A 83 -22.82 18.05 -4.41
C SER A 83 -21.86 16.89 -4.71
N ALA A 84 -22.07 16.16 -5.81
CA ALA A 84 -21.19 15.09 -6.24
C ALA A 84 -19.86 15.64 -6.77
N VAL A 85 -19.90 16.77 -7.50
CA VAL A 85 -18.69 17.45 -8.00
C VAL A 85 -17.81 17.92 -6.84
N SER A 86 -18.39 18.60 -5.85
CA SER A 86 -17.66 19.03 -4.64
C SER A 86 -17.02 17.85 -3.91
N HIS A 87 -17.73 16.73 -3.79
CA HIS A 87 -17.20 15.54 -3.14
C HIS A 87 -16.01 14.93 -3.91
N VAL A 88 -16.05 14.93 -5.25
CA VAL A 88 -14.94 14.45 -6.10
C VAL A 88 -13.72 15.37 -5.98
N LEU A 89 -13.92 16.68 -5.94
CA LEU A 89 -12.83 17.65 -5.80
C LEU A 89 -12.30 17.72 -4.36
N GLY A 90 -12.96 17.07 -3.41
CA GLY A 90 -12.59 17.11 -2.01
C GLY A 90 -12.77 18.48 -1.37
N GLU A 91 -13.51 19.39 -2.01
CA GLU A 91 -13.83 20.70 -1.43
C GLU A 91 -14.98 20.56 -0.43
N HIS A 92 -14.96 21.38 0.62
CA HIS A 92 -16.13 21.55 1.45
C HIS A 92 -17.29 22.03 0.58
N GLN A 93 -18.44 21.35 0.66
CA GLN A 93 -19.62 21.64 -0.16
C GLN A 93 -20.05 23.12 -0.11
N SER A 94 -19.84 23.78 1.02
CA SER A 94 -20.07 25.22 1.18
C SER A 94 -19.14 26.08 0.32
N GLU A 95 -17.85 25.74 0.21
CA GLU A 95 -16.89 26.52 -0.57
C GLU A 95 -17.15 26.40 -2.07
N TRP A 96 -17.44 25.18 -2.56
CA TRP A 96 -17.81 24.96 -3.96
C TRP A 96 -19.13 25.65 -4.33
N ILE A 97 -20.11 25.71 -3.43
CA ILE A 97 -21.39 26.38 -3.72
C ILE A 97 -21.20 27.90 -3.73
N GLU A 98 -20.51 28.45 -2.73
CA GLU A 98 -20.46 29.90 -2.51
C GLU A 98 -19.46 30.64 -3.39
N ARG A 99 -18.35 30.00 -3.83
CA ARG A 99 -17.29 30.69 -4.58
C ARG A 99 -17.34 30.36 -6.07
N PRO A 100 -17.44 31.33 -6.98
CA PRO A 100 -17.38 31.06 -8.41
C PRO A 100 -16.02 30.49 -8.79
N LEU A 101 -15.98 29.52 -9.70
CA LEU A 101 -14.72 28.97 -10.22
C LEU A 101 -14.35 29.76 -11.47
N VAL A 102 -13.74 30.95 -11.31
CA VAL A 102 -13.58 31.95 -12.39
C VAL A 102 -12.37 31.70 -13.27
N ASP A 103 -12.56 31.20 -14.51
CA ASP A 103 -11.47 30.94 -15.47
C ASP A 103 -10.55 32.16 -15.61
N PRO A 104 -9.22 32.02 -15.44
CA PRO A 104 -8.36 33.20 -15.41
C PRO A 104 -8.21 33.84 -16.79
N ILE A 105 -8.53 33.10 -17.86
CA ILE A 105 -8.42 33.56 -19.24
C ILE A 105 -9.70 34.28 -19.67
N SER A 106 -10.85 33.63 -19.50
CA SER A 106 -12.15 34.13 -19.95
C SER A 106 -12.92 34.92 -18.89
N GLY A 107 -12.54 34.84 -17.62
CA GLY A 107 -13.25 35.47 -16.50
C GLY A 107 -14.64 34.86 -16.21
N ARG A 108 -14.99 33.73 -16.84
CA ARG A 108 -16.29 33.07 -16.67
C ARG A 108 -16.27 32.09 -15.51
N ASP A 109 -17.40 31.94 -14.82
CA ASP A 109 -17.58 30.83 -13.88
C ASP A 109 -17.73 29.52 -14.67
N ILE A 110 -16.88 28.54 -14.38
CA ILE A 110 -16.80 27.26 -15.11
C ILE A 110 -17.45 26.09 -14.38
N LYS A 111 -18.22 26.32 -13.32
CA LYS A 111 -18.91 25.23 -12.57
C LYS A 111 -19.83 24.38 -13.45
N ASP A 112 -20.55 25.01 -14.38
CA ASP A 112 -21.44 24.30 -15.30
C ASP A 112 -20.64 23.47 -16.31
N ASP A 113 -19.51 23.99 -16.78
CA ASP A 113 -18.58 23.28 -17.67
C ASP A 113 -17.98 22.06 -16.96
N VAL A 114 -17.60 22.20 -15.69
CA VAL A 114 -17.11 21.10 -14.84
C VAL A 114 -18.19 20.03 -14.62
N SER A 115 -19.41 20.44 -14.30
CA SER A 115 -20.54 19.53 -14.09
C SER A 115 -20.90 18.77 -15.39
N THR A 116 -20.81 19.46 -16.52
CA THR A 116 -20.97 18.90 -17.86
C THR A 116 -19.86 17.90 -18.17
N PHE A 117 -18.60 18.26 -17.92
CA PHE A 117 -17.43 17.39 -18.10
C PHE A 117 -17.57 16.09 -17.29
N PHE A 118 -17.91 16.16 -16.01
CA PHE A 118 -18.12 14.95 -15.20
C PHE A 118 -19.33 14.13 -15.67
N GLY A 119 -20.35 14.78 -16.23
CA GLY A 119 -21.45 14.10 -16.91
C GLY A 119 -20.96 13.23 -18.06
N TYR A 120 -20.13 13.77 -18.95
CA TYR A 120 -19.47 13.01 -20.02
C TYR A 120 -18.55 11.91 -19.47
N LEU A 121 -17.68 12.24 -18.52
CA LEU A 121 -16.72 11.31 -17.93
C LEU A 121 -17.40 10.09 -17.32
N SER A 122 -18.55 10.27 -16.67
CA SER A 122 -19.30 9.18 -16.03
C SER A 122 -19.80 8.11 -17.02
N LYS A 123 -19.94 8.46 -18.30
CA LYS A 123 -20.51 7.64 -19.38
C LYS A 123 -19.48 7.19 -20.41
N ALA A 124 -18.35 7.89 -20.52
CA ALA A 124 -17.30 7.61 -21.49
C ALA A 124 -16.71 6.20 -21.31
N LYS A 125 -16.53 5.49 -22.42
CA LYS A 125 -15.88 4.17 -22.48
C LYS A 125 -14.49 4.23 -23.09
N LYS A 126 -14.27 5.22 -23.96
CA LYS A 126 -12.99 5.50 -24.60
C LYS A 126 -12.74 7.02 -24.67
N PRO A 127 -11.48 7.47 -24.82
CA PRO A 127 -11.18 8.89 -24.86
C PRO A 127 -12.01 9.67 -25.89
N ASP A 128 -12.33 9.07 -27.03
CA ASP A 128 -13.17 9.66 -28.09
C ASP A 128 -14.59 10.06 -27.67
N ASP A 129 -15.13 9.46 -26.61
CA ASP A 129 -16.49 9.74 -26.13
C ASP A 129 -16.56 11.08 -25.38
N MET A 130 -15.40 11.62 -24.97
CA MET A 130 -15.29 12.92 -24.31
C MET A 130 -15.25 14.06 -25.35
N PRO A 131 -15.82 15.23 -25.08
CA PRO A 131 -15.63 16.41 -25.95
C PRO A 131 -14.14 16.78 -26.03
N ALA A 132 -13.61 16.98 -27.25
CA ALA A 132 -12.18 17.27 -27.44
C ALA A 132 -11.78 18.61 -26.84
N GLU A 133 -12.72 19.55 -26.78
CA GLU A 133 -12.55 20.90 -26.26
C GLU A 133 -12.34 20.87 -24.73
N LEU A 134 -13.00 19.94 -24.03
CA LEU A 134 -12.97 19.83 -22.56
C LEU A 134 -11.93 18.84 -22.03
N TYR A 135 -11.33 18.00 -22.88
CA TYR A 135 -10.47 16.91 -22.44
C TYR A 135 -9.09 16.93 -23.11
N ASP A 136 -8.05 16.99 -22.28
CA ASP A 136 -6.66 17.10 -22.74
C ASP A 136 -6.16 15.88 -23.52
N LEU A 137 -6.57 14.67 -23.15
CA LEU A 137 -6.13 13.43 -23.79
C LEU A 137 -6.67 13.25 -25.22
N ARG A 138 -7.60 14.10 -25.66
CA ARG A 138 -8.07 14.15 -27.06
C ARG A 138 -7.28 15.11 -27.95
N GLN A 139 -6.34 15.85 -27.38
CA GLN A 139 -5.60 16.87 -28.13
C GLN A 139 -4.55 16.20 -29.03
N PRO A 140 -4.48 16.56 -30.32
CA PRO A 140 -3.67 15.85 -31.32
C PRO A 140 -2.16 16.05 -31.13
N ASP A 141 -1.75 17.13 -30.46
CA ASP A 141 -0.36 17.52 -30.28
C ASP A 141 0.32 16.82 -29.10
N LEU A 142 -0.45 16.12 -28.23
CA LEU A 142 0.04 15.60 -26.95
C LEU A 142 0.84 16.64 -26.16
N ALA A 143 0.61 17.95 -26.40
CA ALA A 143 1.37 19.04 -25.83
C ALA A 143 1.46 19.06 -24.29
N PRO A 144 0.50 18.46 -23.54
CA PRO A 144 0.66 18.27 -22.09
C PRO A 144 1.84 17.37 -21.71
N LEU A 145 2.24 16.41 -22.55
CA LEU A 145 3.24 15.39 -22.28
C LEU A 145 4.60 15.80 -22.83
N ARG A 146 5.11 16.91 -22.29
CA ARG A 146 6.40 17.49 -22.68
C ARG A 146 7.55 16.48 -22.49
N PRO A 147 8.68 16.66 -23.19
CA PRO A 147 9.86 15.85 -22.97
C PRO A 147 10.39 16.02 -21.54
N SER A 148 9.98 15.12 -20.63
CA SER A 148 10.47 15.06 -19.26
C SER A 148 11.88 14.42 -19.21
N PRO A 149 12.76 14.81 -18.29
CA PRO A 149 13.99 14.05 -17.97
C PRO A 149 13.69 12.63 -17.44
N ILE A 150 12.44 12.37 -17.06
CA ILE A 150 11.95 11.07 -16.62
C ILE A 150 11.27 10.37 -17.80
N GLN A 151 11.64 9.12 -18.04
CA GLN A 151 11.03 8.27 -19.05
C GLN A 151 9.96 7.38 -18.42
N LEU A 152 8.78 7.35 -19.04
CA LEU A 152 7.75 6.35 -18.76
C LEU A 152 7.99 5.10 -19.61
N ARG A 153 7.87 3.93 -18.98
CA ARG A 153 7.74 2.61 -19.59
C ARG A 153 6.71 1.83 -18.80
N TRP A 154 6.18 0.74 -19.34
CA TRP A 154 5.27 -0.13 -18.60
C TRP A 154 5.62 -1.59 -18.79
N GLU A 155 5.23 -2.41 -17.83
CA GLU A 155 5.36 -3.86 -17.89
C GLU A 155 4.12 -4.53 -17.31
N ILE A 156 3.78 -5.70 -17.84
CA ILE A 156 2.73 -6.55 -17.27
C ILE A 156 3.42 -7.63 -16.44
N ILE A 157 3.26 -7.56 -15.12
CA ILE A 157 3.83 -8.55 -14.19
C ILE A 157 2.67 -9.23 -13.48
N ASN A 158 2.54 -10.55 -13.63
CA ASN A 158 1.45 -11.33 -13.04
C ASN A 158 0.05 -10.79 -13.39
N LYS A 159 -0.16 -10.44 -14.67
CA LYS A 159 -1.41 -9.87 -15.22
C LYS A 159 -1.78 -8.48 -14.70
N ILE A 160 -0.87 -7.80 -14.01
CA ILE A 160 -1.06 -6.43 -13.53
C ILE A 160 -0.13 -5.51 -14.32
N THR A 161 -0.67 -4.42 -14.85
CA THR A 161 0.10 -3.37 -15.51
C THR A 161 0.80 -2.49 -14.47
N TYR A 162 2.09 -2.27 -14.66
CA TYR A 162 2.92 -1.39 -13.84
C TYR A 162 3.51 -0.30 -14.72
N TYR A 163 3.38 0.96 -14.31
CA TYR A 163 3.91 2.13 -14.99
C TYR A 163 5.18 2.57 -14.28
N PHE A 164 6.32 2.34 -14.93
CA PHE A 164 7.66 2.64 -14.44
C PHE A 164 8.14 3.99 -14.95
N PHE A 165 8.61 4.80 -14.03
CA PHE A 165 9.30 6.05 -14.27
C PHE A 165 10.77 5.86 -13.94
N THR A 166 11.65 6.10 -14.91
CA THR A 166 13.10 5.96 -14.77
C THR A 166 13.81 7.19 -15.34
N PRO A 167 14.97 7.61 -14.80
CA PRO A 167 15.72 8.72 -15.39
C PRO A 167 16.22 8.35 -16.79
N LYS A 168 16.30 9.32 -17.70
CA LYS A 168 16.88 9.11 -19.04
C LYS A 168 18.39 8.88 -18.98
N ASP A 169 19.05 9.56 -18.07
CA ASP A 169 20.49 9.46 -17.88
C ASP A 169 20.83 8.37 -16.86
N PRO A 170 22.00 7.72 -16.99
CA PRO A 170 22.48 6.76 -15.99
C PRO A 170 22.49 7.39 -14.60
N VAL A 171 21.93 6.67 -13.64
CA VAL A 171 21.83 7.12 -12.25
C VAL A 171 23.11 6.71 -11.51
N PRO A 172 23.67 7.56 -10.63
CA PRO A 172 24.78 7.18 -9.76
C PRO A 172 24.43 5.99 -8.85
N ASP A 173 25.45 5.24 -8.43
CA ASP A 173 25.25 4.12 -7.48
C ASP A 173 24.58 4.60 -6.19
N GLY A 174 23.48 3.93 -5.82
CA GLY A 174 22.72 4.23 -4.61
C GLY A 174 21.67 5.35 -4.73
N ALA A 175 21.48 5.92 -5.93
CA ALA A 175 20.34 6.80 -6.21
C ALA A 175 19.13 6.01 -6.74
N LEU A 176 17.97 6.67 -6.77
CA LEU A 176 16.68 6.05 -7.05
C LEU A 176 16.60 5.55 -8.49
N GLU A 177 16.49 4.24 -8.68
CA GLU A 177 16.48 3.63 -10.02
C GLU A 177 15.13 3.78 -10.73
N SER A 178 14.03 3.58 -9.99
CA SER A 178 12.69 3.63 -10.56
C SER A 178 11.62 3.98 -9.54
N VAL A 179 10.61 4.71 -10.00
CA VAL A 179 9.33 4.92 -9.31
C VAL A 179 8.25 4.22 -10.11
N VAL A 180 7.39 3.45 -9.45
CA VAL A 180 6.37 2.65 -10.12
C VAL A 180 5.00 2.94 -9.54
N VAL A 181 4.06 3.28 -10.41
CA VAL A 181 2.64 3.42 -10.05
C VAL A 181 1.83 2.36 -10.76
N ARG A 182 0.72 1.94 -10.14
CA ARG A 182 -0.21 0.97 -10.73
C ARG A 182 -1.38 1.64 -11.44
N SER A 183 -1.72 2.87 -11.02
CA SER A 183 -2.84 3.60 -11.59
C SER A 183 -2.39 4.33 -12.85
N ALA A 184 -3.12 4.12 -13.94
CA ALA A 184 -2.98 4.85 -15.18
C ALA A 184 -3.28 6.33 -14.98
N THR A 185 -4.27 6.67 -14.14
CA THR A 185 -4.57 8.07 -13.78
C THR A 185 -3.34 8.76 -13.21
N PHE A 186 -2.67 8.16 -12.23
CA PHE A 186 -1.48 8.75 -11.64
C PHE A 186 -0.26 8.71 -12.57
N ALA A 187 -0.17 7.73 -13.47
CA ALA A 187 0.86 7.75 -14.51
C ALA A 187 0.68 8.94 -15.46
N VAL A 188 -0.55 9.20 -15.91
CA VAL A 188 -0.88 10.37 -16.74
C VAL A 188 -0.67 11.66 -15.94
N GLU A 189 -1.04 11.70 -14.66
CA GLU A 189 -0.79 12.86 -13.80
C GLU A 189 0.70 13.21 -13.71
N ILE A 190 1.57 12.21 -13.47
CA ILE A 190 3.02 12.40 -13.45
C ILE A 190 3.51 12.98 -14.78
N LEU A 191 2.92 12.58 -15.91
CA LEU A 191 3.30 13.12 -17.21
C LEU A 191 2.76 14.53 -17.48
N ARG A 192 1.58 14.86 -16.94
CA ARG A 192 0.99 16.22 -17.01
C ARG A 192 1.78 17.19 -16.13
N ARG A 193 2.32 16.69 -15.02
CA ARG A 193 3.13 17.48 -14.10
C ARG A 193 4.57 17.51 -14.59
N ASP A 194 5.14 18.71 -14.66
CA ASP A 194 6.50 18.92 -15.14
C ASP A 194 7.53 18.61 -14.04
N TRP A 195 7.44 17.42 -13.43
CA TRP A 195 8.37 16.98 -12.40
C TRP A 195 9.70 16.57 -13.04
N MET A 196 10.80 17.10 -12.50
CA MET A 196 12.12 17.11 -13.14
C MET A 196 13.01 15.93 -12.73
N CYS A 197 12.68 15.22 -11.66
CA CYS A 197 13.46 14.08 -11.18
C CYS A 197 12.61 13.12 -10.35
N LEU A 198 13.07 11.88 -10.17
CA LEU A 198 12.29 10.86 -9.48
C LEU A 198 12.06 11.20 -8.00
N GLU A 199 12.98 11.88 -7.35
CA GLU A 199 12.85 12.35 -5.97
C GLU A 199 11.69 13.33 -5.84
N GLU A 200 11.55 14.24 -6.79
CA GLU A 200 10.41 15.17 -6.86
C GLU A 200 9.09 14.42 -7.07
N VAL A 201 9.07 13.39 -7.93
CA VAL A 201 7.91 12.51 -8.09
C VAL A 201 7.56 11.85 -6.76
N VAL A 202 8.52 11.22 -6.09
CA VAL A 202 8.33 10.53 -4.80
C VAL A 202 7.75 11.48 -3.76
N LEU A 203 8.36 12.65 -3.56
CA LEU A 203 7.92 13.62 -2.55
C LEU A 203 6.49 14.10 -2.83
N ASN A 204 6.14 14.31 -4.09
CA ASN A 204 4.80 14.75 -4.46
C ASN A 204 3.75 13.64 -4.34
N LEU A 205 4.09 12.38 -4.66
CA LEU A 205 3.21 11.23 -4.45
C LEU A 205 2.99 11.00 -2.95
N LEU A 206 4.04 11.12 -2.14
CA LEU A 206 3.96 11.06 -0.67
C LEU A 206 3.07 12.16 -0.12
N ALA A 207 3.26 13.42 -0.54
CA ALA A 207 2.47 14.55 -0.08
C ALA A 207 0.96 14.40 -0.39
N ARG A 208 0.63 13.64 -1.44
CA ARG A 208 -0.75 13.32 -1.86
C ARG A 208 -1.27 12.00 -1.33
N GLY A 209 -0.47 11.22 -0.60
CA GLY A 209 -0.85 9.89 -0.11
C GLY A 209 -1.22 8.90 -1.21
N ILE A 210 -0.60 9.04 -2.39
CA ILE A 210 -0.75 8.13 -3.52
C ILE A 210 0.07 6.88 -3.27
N ALA A 211 -0.47 5.72 -3.64
CA ALA A 211 0.26 4.45 -3.55
C ALA A 211 1.25 4.28 -4.72
N PHE A 212 2.49 3.94 -4.40
CA PHE A 212 3.55 3.69 -5.40
C PHE A 212 4.61 2.74 -4.85
N ASN A 213 5.59 2.40 -5.67
CA ASN A 213 6.74 1.57 -5.32
C ASN A 213 8.03 2.27 -5.76
N THR A 214 9.14 2.04 -5.06
CA THR A 214 10.46 2.45 -5.53
C THR A 214 11.33 1.23 -5.72
N LEU A 215 11.27 0.62 -6.91
CA LEU A 215 11.81 -0.71 -7.14
C LEU A 215 13.31 -0.67 -7.44
N VAL A 216 14.05 -1.68 -6.94
CA VAL A 216 15.43 -1.96 -7.36
C VAL A 216 15.48 -3.10 -8.34
N ARG A 217 16.28 -2.95 -9.39
CA ARG A 217 16.47 -3.97 -10.43
C ARG A 217 17.55 -4.96 -10.00
N ALA A 218 17.29 -6.25 -10.18
CA ALA A 218 18.26 -7.31 -9.96
C ALA A 218 18.30 -8.29 -11.14
N SER A 219 19.51 -8.75 -11.49
CA SER A 219 19.67 -9.79 -12.50
C SER A 219 19.06 -11.11 -11.99
N PRO A 220 18.32 -11.87 -12.82
CA PRO A 220 17.73 -13.15 -12.44
C PRO A 220 18.80 -14.27 -12.39
N ALA A 221 19.85 -14.09 -11.60
CA ALA A 221 20.94 -15.07 -11.48
C ALA A 221 20.53 -16.29 -10.65
N VAL A 222 19.48 -16.16 -9.86
CA VAL A 222 18.90 -17.24 -9.05
C VAL A 222 17.39 -17.02 -9.15
N SER A 223 16.63 -18.02 -9.59
CA SER A 223 15.19 -18.05 -9.33
C SER A 223 15.01 -17.64 -7.87
N PRO A 224 14.24 -16.59 -7.54
CA PRO A 224 14.01 -16.24 -6.15
C PRO A 224 13.37 -17.48 -5.54
N GLN A 225 14.19 -18.33 -4.91
CA GLN A 225 13.67 -19.33 -4.01
C GLN A 225 12.91 -18.47 -3.03
N ILE A 226 11.59 -18.59 -3.07
CA ILE A 226 10.71 -18.15 -2.02
C ILE A 226 11.25 -18.91 -0.82
N LYS A 227 12.26 -18.35 -0.16
CA LYS A 227 12.68 -18.80 1.16
C LYS A 227 11.39 -18.64 1.92
N GLY A 228 10.74 -19.77 2.20
CA GLY A 228 9.46 -19.81 2.88
C GLY A 228 9.56 -18.79 3.99
N SER A 229 8.68 -17.78 3.92
CA SER A 229 8.65 -16.60 4.77
C SER A 229 9.40 -16.91 6.06
N VAL A 230 10.60 -16.36 6.24
CA VAL A 230 11.25 -16.39 7.56
C VAL A 230 10.13 -16.02 8.51
N GLU A 231 9.84 -16.88 9.49
CA GLU A 231 8.83 -16.63 10.52
C GLU A 231 9.23 -15.35 11.25
N LEU A 232 8.94 -14.21 10.63
CA LEU A 232 8.91 -12.92 11.27
C LEU A 232 7.92 -13.12 12.40
N ALA A 233 8.34 -12.75 13.61
CA ALA A 233 7.57 -12.89 14.83
C ALA A 233 6.08 -12.68 14.52
N VAL A 234 5.27 -13.71 14.77
CA VAL A 234 3.84 -13.70 14.46
C VAL A 234 3.20 -12.56 15.25
N TYR A 235 3.13 -11.38 14.64
CA TYR A 235 2.45 -10.21 15.18
C TYR A 235 0.95 -10.52 15.13
N ARG A 236 0.37 -10.97 16.24
CA ARG A 236 -1.09 -11.10 16.37
C ARG A 236 -1.74 -9.76 16.68
N GLY A 237 -1.42 -8.73 15.88
CA GLY A 237 -1.82 -7.34 16.14
C GLY A 237 -1.45 -6.89 17.56
N LEU A 238 -2.43 -6.44 18.32
CA LEU A 238 -2.32 -6.01 19.72
C LEU A 238 -2.67 -7.12 20.74
N GLY A 239 -2.88 -8.36 20.24
CA GLY A 239 -3.11 -9.55 21.03
C GLY A 239 -4.59 -9.83 21.35
N TYR A 240 -4.79 -10.87 22.16
CA TYR A 240 -6.11 -11.35 22.58
C TYR A 240 -6.72 -10.45 23.68
N ARG A 241 -8.05 -10.33 23.65
CA ARG A 241 -8.87 -9.59 24.61
C ARG A 241 -10.16 -10.35 24.95
N ALA A 242 -10.62 -10.17 26.18
CA ALA A 242 -11.87 -10.76 26.67
C ALA A 242 -13.11 -10.19 25.95
N LYS A 243 -14.24 -10.89 26.03
CA LYS A 243 -15.48 -10.59 25.29
C LYS A 243 -16.01 -9.18 25.52
N ASP A 244 -15.85 -8.69 26.73
CA ASP A 244 -16.30 -7.40 27.25
C ASP A 244 -15.22 -6.31 27.19
N PHE A 245 -14.14 -6.54 26.43
CA PHE A 245 -13.09 -5.54 26.26
C PHE A 245 -13.63 -4.24 25.69
N GLN A 246 -13.45 -3.17 26.46
CA GLN A 246 -13.76 -1.80 26.05
C GLN A 246 -12.46 -1.05 25.85
N ALA A 247 -12.28 -0.54 24.63
CA ALA A 247 -11.13 0.26 24.30
C ALA A 247 -11.32 1.68 24.86
N HIS A 248 -10.27 2.24 25.46
CA HIS A 248 -10.28 3.58 26.04
C HIS A 248 -9.08 4.38 25.55
N PRO A 249 -9.02 5.72 25.77
CA PRO A 249 -7.94 6.56 25.25
C PRO A 249 -6.53 6.10 25.66
N GLY A 250 -6.38 5.48 26.84
CA GLY A 250 -5.10 4.91 27.30
C GLY A 250 -4.65 3.68 26.49
N GLU A 251 -5.59 2.81 26.09
CA GLU A 251 -5.29 1.71 25.16
C GLU A 251 -4.89 2.24 23.79
N TYR A 252 -5.51 3.32 23.33
CA TYR A 252 -5.12 3.98 22.09
C TYR A 252 -3.70 4.55 22.19
N ALA A 253 -3.35 5.26 23.26
CA ALA A 253 -2.00 5.78 23.48
C ALA A 253 -0.94 4.66 23.50
N ARG A 254 -1.25 3.51 24.12
CA ARG A 254 -0.39 2.33 24.09
C ARG A 254 -0.23 1.77 22.68
N TYR A 255 -1.32 1.66 21.92
CA TYR A 255 -1.27 1.28 20.52
C TYR A 255 -0.38 2.23 19.71
N GLU A 256 -0.52 3.55 19.87
CA GLU A 256 0.31 4.52 19.16
C GLU A 256 1.80 4.36 19.49
N ALA A 257 2.16 4.12 20.74
CA ALA A 257 3.54 3.87 21.14
C ALA A 257 4.14 2.64 20.43
N ILE A 258 3.41 1.52 20.44
CA ILE A 258 3.86 0.27 19.79
C ILE A 258 3.93 0.45 18.26
N ARG A 259 2.91 1.08 17.67
CA ARG A 259 2.87 1.37 16.23
C ARG A 259 4.06 2.25 15.83
N ASN A 260 4.31 3.34 16.56
CA ASN A 260 5.38 4.28 16.23
C ASN A 260 6.76 3.64 16.37
N GLN A 261 6.96 2.78 17.38
CA GLN A 261 8.17 1.98 17.52
C GLN A 261 8.39 1.07 16.30
N PHE A 262 7.34 0.38 15.84
CA PHE A 262 7.42 -0.46 14.65
C PHE A 262 7.70 0.35 13.38
N LEU A 263 6.98 1.46 13.17
CA LEU A 263 7.13 2.33 12.01
C LEU A 263 8.49 3.03 11.95
N SER A 264 9.15 3.24 13.10
CA SER A 264 10.51 3.79 13.14
C SER A 264 11.57 2.81 12.61
N SER A 265 11.21 1.54 12.40
CA SER A 265 12.08 0.56 11.72
C SER A 265 12.10 0.80 10.21
N GLY A 266 12.99 0.09 9.49
CA GLY A 266 13.02 0.10 8.02
C GLY A 266 11.70 -0.32 7.35
N ARG A 267 10.77 -0.93 8.10
CA ARG A 267 9.45 -1.34 7.62
C ARG A 267 8.48 -0.16 7.45
N GLY A 268 8.70 0.96 8.15
CA GLY A 268 7.85 2.15 8.06
C GLY A 268 7.74 2.72 6.64
N ARG A 269 8.82 2.64 5.87
CA ARG A 269 8.84 3.04 4.45
C ARG A 269 7.74 2.33 3.64
N ALA A 270 7.59 1.01 3.82
CA ALA A 270 6.56 0.24 3.12
C ALA A 270 5.14 0.69 3.49
N ALA A 271 4.94 1.18 4.72
CA ALA A 271 3.67 1.76 5.15
C ALA A 271 3.36 3.09 4.44
N LEU A 272 4.36 3.96 4.26
CA LEU A 272 4.20 5.19 3.47
C LEU A 272 3.88 4.92 1.99
N LEU A 273 4.55 3.94 1.39
CA LEU A 273 4.35 3.57 -0.02
C LEU A 273 2.95 3.04 -0.34
N MET A 274 2.24 2.51 0.66
CA MET A 274 0.88 1.97 0.48
C MET A 274 -0.17 3.05 0.18
N GLY A 275 0.14 4.33 0.41
CA GLY A 275 -0.83 5.41 0.30
C GLY A 275 -1.99 5.30 1.30
N GLY A 276 -3.02 6.13 1.10
CA GLY A 276 -4.27 6.06 1.85
C GLY A 276 -4.10 6.11 3.37
N VAL A 277 -4.96 5.37 4.09
CA VAL A 277 -4.98 5.37 5.57
C VAL A 277 -3.71 4.80 6.18
N ILE A 278 -3.04 3.85 5.53
CA ILE A 278 -1.80 3.27 6.05
C ILE A 278 -0.67 4.29 5.97
N ALA A 279 -0.53 4.98 4.84
CA ALA A 279 0.40 6.09 4.73
C ALA A 279 0.06 7.21 5.71
N ARG A 280 -1.23 7.49 5.97
CA ARG A 280 -1.64 8.48 6.98
C ARG A 280 -1.18 8.12 8.38
N LEU A 281 -1.28 6.84 8.76
CA LEU A 281 -0.87 6.34 10.07
C LEU A 281 0.65 6.29 10.22
N ALA A 282 1.38 6.14 9.12
CA ALA A 282 2.83 6.20 9.07
C ALA A 282 3.38 7.64 9.02
N ARG A 283 2.57 8.57 8.51
CA ARG A 283 2.89 10.00 8.39
C ARG A 283 3.14 10.60 9.78
N GLY A 284 4.20 11.40 9.90
CA GLY A 284 4.67 11.97 11.16
C GLY A 284 5.58 11.07 12.00
N VAL A 285 5.78 9.80 11.59
CA VAL A 285 6.74 8.88 12.21
C VAL A 285 7.86 8.51 11.25
N VAL A 286 7.53 8.29 9.98
CA VAL A 286 8.46 7.84 8.94
C VAL A 286 8.92 9.03 8.10
N SER A 287 10.23 9.20 7.92
CA SER A 287 10.78 10.29 7.10
C SER A 287 10.54 10.02 5.62
N SER A 288 10.15 11.06 4.87
CA SER A 288 10.02 10.99 3.40
C SER A 288 11.36 10.63 2.74
N GLN A 289 12.47 11.00 3.37
CA GLN A 289 13.81 10.69 2.91
C GLN A 289 14.11 9.19 2.87
N SER A 290 13.60 8.43 3.84
CA SER A 290 13.75 6.98 3.84
C SER A 290 13.17 6.32 2.58
N VAL A 291 12.15 6.93 1.97
CA VAL A 291 11.52 6.45 0.73
C VAL A 291 12.37 6.80 -0.49
N CYS A 292 12.95 8.00 -0.54
CA CYS A 292 13.84 8.45 -1.61
C CYS A 292 15.14 7.64 -1.71
N CYS A 293 15.60 7.06 -0.59
CA CYS A 293 16.75 6.14 -0.57
C CYS A 293 16.45 4.77 -1.22
N GLY A 294 15.21 4.50 -1.65
CA GLY A 294 14.83 3.22 -2.22
C GLY A 294 14.60 2.13 -1.16
N PRO A 295 14.46 0.86 -1.58
CA PRO A 295 14.21 -0.28 -0.71
C PRO A 295 15.31 -0.55 0.31
N THR A 296 14.95 -1.24 1.39
CA THR A 296 15.92 -1.63 2.41
C THR A 296 17.00 -2.57 1.85
N LYS A 297 18.18 -2.58 2.49
CA LYS A 297 19.28 -3.51 2.13
C LYS A 297 18.87 -4.99 2.24
N THR A 298 17.88 -5.28 3.07
CA THR A 298 17.31 -6.63 3.31
C THR A 298 16.12 -6.95 2.39
N VAL A 299 15.81 -6.12 1.39
CA VAL A 299 14.65 -6.30 0.51
C VAL A 299 14.66 -7.65 -0.21
N ARG A 300 15.83 -8.22 -0.47
CA ARG A 300 15.96 -9.54 -1.11
C ARG A 300 15.60 -10.71 -0.18
N ASP A 301 15.68 -10.51 1.12
CA ASP A 301 15.35 -11.53 2.11
C ASP A 301 13.88 -11.44 2.56
N ASN A 302 13.38 -10.21 2.77
CA ASN A 302 12.08 -9.96 3.41
C ASN A 302 11.10 -9.12 2.57
N GLY A 303 11.50 -8.72 1.37
CA GLY A 303 10.69 -7.93 0.46
C GLY A 303 9.89 -8.79 -0.52
N ARG A 304 9.20 -8.11 -1.44
CA ARG A 304 8.46 -8.73 -2.53
C ARG A 304 9.27 -8.67 -3.80
N CYS A 305 9.39 -9.82 -4.46
CA CYS A 305 9.87 -9.91 -5.83
C CYS A 305 8.70 -9.70 -6.82
N PHE A 306 8.87 -8.77 -7.75
CA PHE A 306 8.01 -8.56 -8.92
C PHE A 306 8.76 -9.13 -10.11
N TRP A 307 8.36 -10.33 -10.53
CA TRP A 307 8.95 -11.06 -11.65
C TRP A 307 7.88 -11.92 -12.32
N ASP A 308 7.97 -12.07 -13.63
CA ASP A 308 7.03 -12.82 -14.48
C ASP A 308 7.46 -14.29 -14.68
N GLY A 309 8.62 -14.68 -14.14
CA GLY A 309 9.15 -16.04 -14.28
C GLY A 309 9.96 -16.26 -15.56
N LEU A 310 10.07 -15.27 -16.44
CA LEU A 310 10.79 -15.39 -17.70
C LEU A 310 12.28 -15.05 -17.47
N SER A 311 13.16 -15.90 -17.98
CA SER A 311 14.62 -15.77 -17.81
C SER A 311 15.21 -14.52 -18.48
N SER A 312 14.50 -13.94 -19.44
CA SER A 312 14.87 -12.69 -20.13
C SER A 312 14.41 -11.43 -19.40
N SER A 313 13.43 -11.55 -18.49
CA SER A 313 12.86 -10.41 -17.79
C SER A 313 13.62 -10.13 -16.49
N PRO A 314 13.95 -8.86 -16.20
CA PRO A 314 14.56 -8.50 -14.92
C PRO A 314 13.60 -8.78 -13.76
N ALA A 315 14.16 -9.09 -12.58
CA ALA A 315 13.41 -9.15 -11.34
C ALA A 315 13.50 -7.80 -10.61
N TYR A 316 12.38 -7.34 -10.07
CA TYR A 316 12.32 -6.11 -9.29
C TYR A 316 11.96 -6.40 -7.84
N TRP A 317 12.50 -5.62 -6.90
CA TRP A 317 12.27 -5.83 -5.48
C TRP A 317 11.81 -4.56 -4.78
N ASP A 318 10.87 -4.70 -3.84
CA ASP A 318 10.48 -3.65 -2.90
C ASP A 318 10.16 -4.21 -1.53
N ASP A 319 10.21 -3.35 -0.51
CA ASP A 319 9.69 -3.68 0.81
C ASP A 319 8.16 -3.83 0.74
N VAL A 320 7.63 -4.85 1.41
CA VAL A 320 6.19 -5.10 1.50
C VAL A 320 5.82 -5.39 2.94
N LEU A 321 4.68 -4.88 3.41
CA LEU A 321 4.14 -5.24 4.72
C LEU A 321 3.45 -6.61 4.67
N THR A 322 3.65 -7.40 5.72
CA THR A 322 2.89 -8.63 5.99
C THR A 322 1.51 -8.28 6.54
N ALA A 323 0.59 -9.25 6.52
CA ALA A 323 -0.74 -9.06 7.11
C ALA A 323 -0.68 -8.74 8.62
N ALA A 324 0.22 -9.41 9.34
CA ALA A 324 0.44 -9.21 10.77
C ALA A 324 0.93 -7.77 11.10
N GLU A 325 1.79 -7.21 10.24
CA GLU A 325 2.23 -5.82 10.38
C GLU A 325 1.11 -4.82 10.02
N LEU A 326 0.28 -5.13 9.03
CA LEU A 326 -0.91 -4.32 8.73
C LEU A 326 -1.91 -4.35 9.90
N ASP A 327 -2.11 -5.51 10.52
CA ASP A 327 -2.95 -5.66 11.70
C ASP A 327 -2.42 -4.80 12.87
N LEU A 328 -1.10 -4.79 13.06
CA LEU A 328 -0.47 -3.91 14.04
C LEU A 328 -0.69 -2.42 13.71
N ILE A 329 -0.43 -2.01 12.46
CA ILE A 329 -0.58 -0.60 12.04
C ILE A 329 -2.03 -0.15 12.17
N CYS A 330 -3.00 -0.99 11.82
CA CYS A 330 -4.42 -0.66 11.94
C CYS A 330 -4.96 -0.77 13.38
N GLY A 331 -4.13 -1.25 14.32
CA GLY A 331 -4.50 -1.42 15.73
C GLY A 331 -5.55 -2.51 15.94
N VAL A 332 -5.33 -3.69 15.36
CA VAL A 332 -6.24 -4.83 15.45
C VAL A 332 -6.08 -5.55 16.79
N TYR A 333 -7.21 -5.86 17.43
CA TYR A 333 -7.33 -6.78 18.56
C TYR A 333 -8.11 -8.04 18.15
N GLU A 334 -7.72 -9.18 18.72
CA GLU A 334 -8.51 -10.41 18.69
C GLU A 334 -9.41 -10.46 19.93
N VAL A 335 -10.72 -10.26 19.77
CA VAL A 335 -11.67 -10.22 20.89
C VAL A 335 -12.50 -11.49 20.93
N ALA A 336 -12.62 -12.13 22.09
CA ALA A 336 -13.46 -13.31 22.25
C ALA A 336 -14.95 -13.02 21.96
N THR A 337 -15.64 -13.91 21.23
CA THR A 337 -17.11 -13.78 21.03
C THR A 337 -17.90 -14.38 22.20
N GLY A 338 -17.26 -15.23 23.00
CA GLY A 338 -17.92 -16.02 24.05
C GLY A 338 -18.53 -17.33 23.55
N GLN A 339 -18.50 -17.60 22.25
CA GLN A 339 -18.92 -18.89 21.67
C GLN A 339 -17.73 -19.84 21.59
N ARG A 340 -17.96 -21.14 21.84
CA ARG A 340 -16.96 -22.18 21.59
C ARG A 340 -17.08 -22.65 20.15
N ASP A 341 -15.93 -22.86 19.51
CA ASP A 341 -15.90 -23.46 18.19
C ASP A 341 -16.36 -24.92 18.32
N SER A 342 -17.41 -25.32 17.62
CA SER A 342 -17.98 -26.67 17.74
C SER A 342 -17.05 -27.75 17.16
N HIS A 343 -15.99 -27.36 16.45
CA HIS A 343 -15.04 -28.25 15.78
C HIS A 343 -13.58 -28.06 16.23
N ARG A 344 -13.29 -27.15 17.17
CA ARG A 344 -11.95 -26.96 17.77
C ARG A 344 -12.08 -26.68 19.27
N ASP A 345 -11.09 -27.08 20.07
CA ASP A 345 -10.96 -26.72 21.49
C ASP A 345 -10.67 -25.21 21.73
N GLY A 346 -11.03 -24.34 20.78
CA GLY A 346 -10.76 -22.91 20.79
C GLY A 346 -12.02 -22.08 21.02
N GLN A 347 -11.86 -20.94 21.70
CA GLN A 347 -12.88 -19.92 21.76
C GLN A 347 -12.93 -19.17 20.42
N GLN A 348 -14.12 -18.95 19.88
CA GLN A 348 -14.29 -18.14 18.69
C GLN A 348 -13.91 -16.68 19.01
N THR A 349 -13.15 -16.06 18.12
CA THR A 349 -12.72 -14.66 18.22
C THR A 349 -13.22 -13.85 17.04
N ARG A 350 -13.28 -12.53 17.21
CA ARG A 350 -13.51 -11.55 16.15
C ARG A 350 -12.36 -10.55 16.13
N CYS A 351 -11.97 -10.13 14.94
CA CYS A 351 -10.99 -9.06 14.77
C CYS A 351 -11.71 -7.70 14.77
N VAL A 352 -11.27 -6.80 15.64
CA VAL A 352 -11.74 -5.41 15.72
C VAL A 352 -10.55 -4.46 15.72
N SER A 353 -10.71 -3.24 15.20
CA SER A 353 -9.57 -2.36 14.91
C SER A 353 -9.86 -0.89 15.16
N TRP A 354 -8.80 -0.14 15.49
CA TRP A 354 -8.85 1.33 15.62
C TRP A 354 -9.03 2.01 14.27
N TRP A 355 -8.39 1.49 13.23
CA TRP A 355 -8.39 2.04 11.88
C TRP A 355 -8.80 0.98 10.85
N PRO A 356 -9.41 1.36 9.71
CA PRO A 356 -9.82 0.40 8.71
C PRO A 356 -8.61 -0.30 8.11
N LEU A 357 -8.73 -1.62 7.98
CA LEU A 357 -7.77 -2.45 7.23
C LEU A 357 -7.81 -2.10 5.73
N PRO A 358 -6.72 -2.38 4.97
CA PRO A 358 -6.68 -2.08 3.53
C PRO A 358 -7.87 -2.61 2.76
N GLY A 359 -8.36 -3.82 3.08
CA GLY A 359 -9.51 -4.43 2.41
C GLY A 359 -10.88 -3.79 2.72
N ALA A 360 -10.99 -2.97 3.77
CA ALA A 360 -12.17 -2.11 4.00
C ALA A 360 -11.98 -0.72 3.39
N TRP A 361 -10.79 -0.14 3.54
CA TRP A 361 -10.44 1.15 2.96
C TRP A 361 -10.59 1.13 1.43
N GLN A 362 -10.12 0.07 0.77
CA GLN A 362 -10.14 -0.04 -0.68
C GLN A 362 -11.55 0.07 -1.28
N THR A 363 -12.55 -0.44 -0.58
CA THR A 363 -13.97 -0.41 -1.00
C THR A 363 -14.74 0.80 -0.47
N SER A 364 -14.07 1.70 0.27
CA SER A 364 -14.70 2.90 0.80
C SER A 364 -14.91 3.95 -0.29
N GLY A 365 -15.89 4.82 -0.11
CA GLY A 365 -16.06 5.98 -1.01
C GLY A 365 -15.07 7.12 -0.73
N LEU A 366 -14.22 6.98 0.30
CA LEU A 366 -13.08 7.87 0.54
C LEU A 366 -11.86 7.48 -0.29
N ASN A 367 -11.81 6.25 -0.80
CA ASN A 367 -10.66 5.78 -1.58
C ASN A 367 -10.75 6.21 -3.04
N MET A 368 -10.22 7.39 -3.34
CA MET A 368 -10.02 7.93 -4.69
C MET A 368 -8.57 7.73 -5.20
N GLY A 369 -7.85 6.74 -4.66
CA GLY A 369 -6.45 6.46 -5.01
C GLY A 369 -5.42 7.42 -4.39
N HIS A 370 -5.85 8.57 -3.87
CA HIS A 370 -5.04 9.57 -3.17
C HIS A 370 -5.75 10.04 -1.89
N TRP A 371 -5.01 10.73 -1.02
CA TRP A 371 -5.52 11.27 0.24
C TRP A 371 -6.14 12.64 0.01
N THR A 372 -7.48 12.72 0.07
CA THR A 372 -8.24 13.96 -0.16
C THR A 372 -8.48 14.75 1.13
N PRO A 373 -8.89 16.03 1.06
CA PRO A 373 -9.29 16.76 2.26
C PRO A 373 -10.43 16.07 3.03
N ALA A 374 -11.35 15.40 2.33
CA ALA A 374 -12.39 14.58 2.94
C ALA A 374 -11.83 13.39 3.73
N CYS A 375 -10.76 12.74 3.22
CA CYS A 375 -10.06 11.68 3.97
C CYS A 375 -9.46 12.22 5.27
N GLU A 376 -8.82 13.40 5.21
CA GLU A 376 -8.21 14.02 6.40
C GLU A 376 -9.26 14.48 7.41
N ALA A 377 -10.34 15.12 6.95
CA ALA A 377 -11.44 15.52 7.82
C ALA A 377 -12.04 14.32 8.57
N TRP A 378 -12.30 13.22 7.84
CA TRP A 378 -12.75 11.97 8.44
C TRP A 378 -11.75 11.41 9.46
N PHE A 379 -10.46 11.38 9.09
CA PHE A 379 -9.39 10.85 9.95
C PHE A 379 -9.25 11.66 11.24
N GLN A 380 -9.23 12.98 11.14
CA GLN A 380 -9.10 13.89 12.26
C GLN A 380 -10.32 13.85 13.16
N GLN A 381 -11.53 13.81 12.58
CA GLN A 381 -12.76 13.64 13.35
C GLN A 381 -12.71 12.36 14.17
N ARG A 382 -12.35 11.23 13.55
CA ARG A 382 -12.22 9.96 14.27
C ARG A 382 -11.14 10.04 15.36
N LEU A 383 -9.98 10.59 15.05
CA LEU A 383 -8.89 10.73 16.03
C LEU A 383 -9.31 11.57 17.24
N ALA A 384 -10.04 12.66 17.02
CA ALA A 384 -10.58 13.50 18.08
C ALA A 384 -11.57 12.73 18.96
N GLN A 385 -12.48 11.96 18.36
CA GLN A 385 -13.44 11.10 19.09
C GLN A 385 -12.73 10.04 19.94
N ILE A 386 -11.70 9.38 19.40
CA ILE A 386 -10.90 8.40 20.15
C ILE A 386 -10.23 9.06 21.37
N ARG A 387 -9.62 10.23 21.18
CA ARG A 387 -8.93 10.97 22.25
C ARG A 387 -9.89 11.50 23.31
N ALA A 388 -11.11 11.89 22.91
CA ALA A 388 -12.16 12.32 23.83
C ALA A 388 -12.78 11.17 24.64
N GLY A 389 -12.51 9.92 24.28
CA GLY A 389 -13.16 8.76 24.89
C GLY A 389 -14.64 8.67 24.54
N ASP A 390 -15.02 9.13 23.33
CA ASP A 390 -16.39 9.08 22.86
C ASP A 390 -16.87 7.62 22.77
N THR A 391 -17.95 7.31 23.47
CA THR A 391 -18.55 5.97 23.51
C THR A 391 -19.08 5.54 22.13
N GLN A 392 -19.30 6.47 21.20
CA GLN A 392 -19.65 6.16 19.81
C GLN A 392 -18.45 5.75 18.95
N CYS A 393 -17.22 5.94 19.43
CA CYS A 393 -15.99 5.64 18.69
C CYS A 393 -15.42 4.25 19.04
N GLU A 394 -16.26 3.22 18.96
CA GLU A 394 -15.85 1.86 19.27
C GLU A 394 -14.88 1.28 18.23
N LEU A 395 -14.12 0.26 18.65
CA LEU A 395 -13.35 -0.59 17.74
C LEU A 395 -14.29 -1.27 16.76
N GLN A 396 -13.92 -1.27 15.48
CA GLN A 396 -14.79 -1.78 14.42
C GLN A 396 -14.25 -3.06 13.79
N THR A 397 -15.17 -3.98 13.49
CA THR A 397 -14.94 -5.13 12.62
C THR A 397 -14.81 -4.69 11.16
N LEU A 398 -14.27 -5.58 10.31
CA LEU A 398 -14.18 -5.34 8.86
C LEU A 398 -15.55 -5.01 8.24
N SER A 399 -16.61 -5.69 8.66
CA SER A 399 -17.97 -5.46 8.13
C SER A 399 -18.53 -4.10 8.58
N GLN A 400 -18.30 -3.70 9.83
CA GLN A 400 -18.69 -2.37 10.31
C GLN A 400 -17.93 -1.28 9.55
N TRP A 401 -16.63 -1.46 9.33
CA TRP A 401 -15.84 -0.53 8.52
C TRP A 401 -16.39 -0.38 7.11
N ARG A 402 -16.68 -1.50 6.44
CA ARG A 402 -17.26 -1.50 5.09
C ARG A 402 -18.63 -0.83 5.03
N ASN A 403 -19.39 -0.82 6.11
CA ASN A 403 -20.69 -0.14 6.16
C ASN A 403 -20.55 1.35 6.47
N ASN A 404 -19.68 1.70 7.42
CA ASN A 404 -19.49 3.08 7.88
C ASN A 404 -18.69 3.94 6.90
N LEU A 405 -17.87 3.32 6.07
CA LEU A 405 -17.07 4.01 5.03
C LEU A 405 -17.71 3.95 3.64
N LYS A 406 -18.99 3.55 3.54
CA LYS A 406 -19.72 3.65 2.28
C LYS A 406 -19.84 5.12 1.90
N GLY A 407 -19.29 5.50 0.76
CA GLY A 407 -19.50 6.83 0.19
C GLY A 407 -20.37 6.79 -1.05
N ASP A 408 -20.48 7.93 -1.74
CA ASP A 408 -21.27 8.03 -2.96
C ASP A 408 -20.65 7.18 -4.08
N TRP A 409 -21.39 6.16 -4.52
CA TRP A 409 -21.00 5.27 -5.60
C TRP A 409 -20.69 6.03 -6.90
N ARG A 410 -21.26 7.23 -7.11
CA ARG A 410 -20.98 8.08 -8.26
C ARG A 410 -19.52 8.50 -8.31
N CYS A 411 -18.91 8.80 -7.15
CA CYS A 411 -17.50 9.19 -7.07
C CYS A 411 -16.59 8.00 -7.43
N MET A 412 -16.93 6.80 -6.93
CA MET A 412 -16.21 5.57 -7.28
C MET A 412 -16.35 5.25 -8.77
N ASN A 413 -17.53 5.43 -9.35
CA ASN A 413 -17.74 5.24 -10.78
C ASN A 413 -16.93 6.25 -11.61
N LEU A 414 -16.91 7.53 -11.23
CA LEU A 414 -16.11 8.55 -11.93
C LEU A 414 -14.62 8.25 -11.88
N TRP A 415 -14.09 7.89 -10.71
CA TRP A 415 -12.70 7.47 -10.58
C TRP A 415 -12.41 6.25 -11.46
N SER A 416 -13.28 5.24 -11.43
CA SER A 416 -13.16 4.06 -12.28
C SER A 416 -13.13 4.40 -13.76
N ARG A 417 -13.95 5.35 -14.21
CA ARG A 417 -14.02 5.76 -15.61
C ARG A 417 -12.78 6.54 -16.01
N ASN A 418 -12.32 7.46 -15.15
CA ASN A 418 -11.10 8.20 -15.37
C ASN A 418 -9.89 7.26 -15.53
N GLU A 419 -9.79 6.25 -14.65
CA GLU A 419 -8.75 5.23 -14.72
C GLU A 419 -8.77 4.44 -16.04
N GLN A 420 -9.96 4.03 -16.51
CA GLN A 420 -10.12 3.35 -17.80
C GLN A 420 -9.73 4.22 -18.98
N LEU A 421 -10.09 5.50 -18.96
CA LEU A 421 -9.71 6.44 -20.03
C LEU A 421 -8.21 6.68 -20.06
N ALA A 422 -7.57 6.85 -18.91
CA ALA A 422 -6.13 7.00 -18.80
C ALA A 422 -5.39 5.74 -19.30
N GLU A 423 -5.89 4.55 -18.95
CA GLU A 423 -5.32 3.28 -19.42
C GLU A 423 -5.44 3.13 -20.93
N ALA A 424 -6.62 3.41 -21.50
CA ALA A 424 -6.84 3.39 -22.95
C ALA A 424 -5.92 4.39 -23.68
N PHE A 425 -5.77 5.59 -23.14
CA PHE A 425 -4.89 6.60 -23.69
C PHE A 425 -3.42 6.17 -23.71
N LEU A 426 -2.91 5.63 -22.60
CA LEU A 426 -1.54 5.11 -22.51
C LEU A 426 -1.34 3.90 -23.44
N ALA A 427 -2.39 3.10 -23.67
CA ALA A 427 -2.37 1.99 -24.62
C ALA A 427 -2.12 2.45 -26.05
N GLU A 428 -2.93 3.41 -26.50
CA GLU A 428 -2.95 3.88 -27.88
C GLU A 428 -1.74 4.74 -28.19
N ASN A 429 -1.30 5.56 -27.24
CA ASN A 429 -0.23 6.54 -27.44
C ASN A 429 1.12 6.07 -26.90
N GLY A 430 1.20 4.85 -26.33
CA GLY A 430 2.42 4.34 -25.72
C GLY A 430 3.61 4.28 -26.68
N THR A 431 3.41 4.03 -27.98
CA THR A 431 4.51 4.08 -28.98
C THR A 431 5.02 5.49 -29.26
N ARG A 432 4.18 6.51 -29.11
CA ARG A 432 4.50 7.93 -29.37
C ARG A 432 5.09 8.60 -28.14
N ILE A 433 4.60 8.24 -26.96
CA ILE A 433 5.05 8.75 -25.66
C ILE A 433 6.32 8.01 -25.20
N MET A 434 6.53 6.76 -25.63
CA MET A 434 7.50 5.85 -25.01
C MET A 434 8.36 5.12 -26.05
N ARG A 435 9.66 4.94 -25.78
CA ARG A 435 10.54 4.08 -26.59
C ARG A 435 10.46 2.65 -26.08
N GLY A 436 9.94 1.71 -26.90
CA GLY A 436 9.92 0.27 -26.60
C GLY A 436 9.07 -0.54 -27.61
N THR A 437 9.38 -1.83 -27.77
CA THR A 437 8.90 -2.72 -28.85
C THR A 437 7.58 -3.47 -28.59
N ASP A 438 6.85 -3.24 -27.49
CA ASP A 438 5.71 -4.11 -27.08
C ASP A 438 4.30 -3.49 -27.08
N ALA A 439 4.09 -2.38 -27.82
CA ALA A 439 2.76 -1.77 -27.89
C ALA A 439 1.67 -2.66 -28.53
N GLN A 440 2.04 -3.60 -29.41
CA GLN A 440 1.08 -4.52 -30.03
C GLN A 440 0.60 -5.65 -29.09
N GLN A 441 1.46 -6.14 -28.19
CA GLN A 441 1.05 -7.12 -27.17
C GLN A 441 0.09 -6.49 -26.15
N PHE A 442 0.28 -5.20 -25.83
CA PHE A 442 -0.57 -4.47 -24.90
C PHE A 442 -2.02 -4.32 -25.38
N LEU A 443 -2.21 -3.86 -26.63
CA LEU A 443 -3.56 -3.72 -27.22
C LEU A 443 -4.32 -5.05 -27.17
N SER A 444 -3.66 -6.17 -27.48
CA SER A 444 -4.30 -7.49 -27.43
C SER A 444 -4.73 -7.93 -26.03
N THR A 445 -4.05 -7.46 -24.97
CA THR A 445 -4.35 -7.87 -23.58
C THR A 445 -5.48 -7.03 -22.98
N ILE A 446 -5.46 -5.71 -23.21
CA ILE A 446 -6.52 -4.78 -22.75
C ILE A 446 -7.87 -5.13 -23.38
N PHE A 447 -7.91 -5.33 -24.70
CA PHE A 447 -9.15 -5.67 -25.41
C PHE A 447 -9.75 -7.02 -24.96
N ASN A 448 -8.91 -7.96 -24.51
CA ASN A 448 -9.36 -9.24 -23.98
C ASN A 448 -9.81 -9.17 -22.50
N GLN A 449 -9.24 -8.27 -21.69
CA GLN A 449 -9.70 -8.03 -20.31
C GLN A 449 -11.06 -7.32 -20.25
N GLN A 450 -11.32 -6.35 -21.13
CA GLN A 450 -12.60 -5.62 -21.17
C GLN A 450 -13.82 -6.51 -21.52
N ARG A 451 -13.62 -7.68 -22.15
CA ARG A 451 -14.69 -8.67 -22.39
C ARG A 451 -15.06 -9.51 -21.17
N SER A 452 -14.27 -9.49 -20.11
CA SER A 452 -14.45 -10.34 -18.92
C SER A 452 -14.87 -9.58 -17.65
N SER A 453 -15.03 -8.26 -17.72
CA SER A 453 -15.20 -7.40 -16.53
C SER A 453 -16.55 -6.67 -16.50
N ASP A 454 -17.65 -7.42 -16.46
CA ASP A 454 -18.81 -6.97 -15.68
C ASP A 454 -18.64 -7.50 -14.25
N GLY A 455 -18.03 -6.65 -13.40
CA GLY A 455 -17.99 -6.86 -11.96
C GLY A 455 -16.76 -7.59 -11.40
N PHE A 456 -15.56 -7.01 -11.50
CA PHE A 456 -14.43 -7.44 -10.65
C PHE A 456 -13.52 -6.26 -10.30
N TYR A 457 -13.76 -5.65 -9.15
CA TYR A 457 -12.77 -4.85 -8.42
C TYR A 457 -11.84 -5.80 -7.65
N PHE A 458 -10.68 -6.12 -8.20
CA PHE A 458 -9.53 -6.79 -7.53
C PHE A 458 -8.25 -6.49 -8.35
N GLY A 459 -7.07 -6.26 -7.78
CA GLY A 459 -6.67 -6.23 -6.38
C GLY A 459 -5.15 -6.07 -6.19
N LEU A 460 -4.76 -5.69 -4.98
CA LEU A 460 -3.62 -6.30 -4.31
C LEU A 460 -4.18 -7.57 -3.66
N ARG A 461 -3.98 -8.73 -4.31
CA ARG A 461 -4.23 -10.02 -3.67
C ARG A 461 -3.06 -10.27 -2.73
N THR A 462 -3.26 -10.06 -1.44
CA THR A 462 -2.45 -10.76 -0.43
C THR A 462 -2.98 -12.19 -0.39
N GLU A 463 -2.13 -13.15 -0.73
CA GLU A 463 -2.43 -14.55 -0.46
C GLU A 463 -2.43 -14.72 1.06
N HIS A 464 -3.63 -14.82 1.64
CA HIS A 464 -3.80 -15.21 3.02
C HIS A 464 -3.94 -16.74 3.11
N PRO A 465 -3.24 -17.39 4.06
CA PRO A 465 -3.60 -18.74 4.48
C PRO A 465 -4.94 -18.72 5.22
N GLU A 466 -5.76 -19.71 4.91
CA GLU A 466 -7.16 -19.82 5.31
C GLU A 466 -7.35 -20.02 6.83
N SER A 467 -8.34 -19.34 7.42
CA SER A 467 -9.05 -19.78 8.63
C SER A 467 -10.56 -19.67 8.39
N PRO A 468 -11.39 -20.64 8.86
CA PRO A 468 -12.76 -20.82 8.39
C PRO A 468 -13.77 -20.11 9.30
N THR A 469 -14.75 -19.42 8.73
CA THR A 469 -15.97 -19.04 9.45
C THR A 469 -17.18 -19.46 8.64
N ALA A 470 -17.93 -20.42 9.18
CA ALA A 470 -19.20 -20.91 8.68
C ALA A 470 -20.36 -19.97 9.08
N GLU A 471 -21.32 -19.84 8.18
CA GLU A 471 -22.61 -19.18 8.37
C GLU A 471 -23.54 -20.02 9.26
N CYS A 472 -24.21 -19.36 10.21
CA CYS A 472 -25.53 -19.78 10.70
C CYS A 472 -26.36 -18.54 11.02
N ALA A 473 -27.38 -18.27 10.21
CA ALA A 473 -28.50 -17.43 10.58
C ALA A 473 -29.79 -18.05 10.01
N ALA A 474 -30.66 -18.51 10.90
CA ALA A 474 -32.08 -18.69 10.67
C ALA A 474 -32.78 -18.53 12.02
N VAL A 475 -33.79 -17.66 12.09
CA VAL A 475 -35.13 -17.83 12.67
C VAL A 475 -35.86 -16.47 12.62
N GLU A 476 -37.14 -16.57 12.29
CA GLU A 476 -38.10 -15.58 11.77
C GLU A 476 -38.75 -14.67 12.82
N ALA A 477 -39.38 -13.56 12.35
CA ALA A 477 -40.77 -13.12 12.59
C ALA A 477 -40.88 -11.61 12.31
N ASP A 478 -41.53 -11.14 11.24
CA ASP A 478 -42.99 -10.97 11.02
C ASP A 478 -43.46 -9.56 11.39
N HIS A 479 -43.73 -8.72 10.37
CA HIS A 479 -44.77 -7.67 10.31
C HIS A 479 -44.72 -6.91 8.97
N ASP A 480 -45.87 -6.80 8.33
CA ASP A 480 -46.13 -6.30 6.96
C ASP A 480 -46.91 -4.93 7.03
N PRO A 481 -47.24 -4.24 5.92
CA PRO A 481 -46.53 -3.03 5.42
C PRO A 481 -47.47 -1.78 5.37
N PRO A 482 -47.15 -0.62 4.71
CA PRO A 482 -47.16 -0.49 3.25
C PRO A 482 -46.22 0.59 2.62
N VAL A 483 -46.01 0.51 1.29
CA VAL A 483 -46.33 1.54 0.26
C VAL A 483 -45.48 1.30 -1.00
N ALA A 484 -46.19 1.24 -2.13
CA ALA A 484 -45.75 0.73 -3.42
C ALA A 484 -44.77 1.63 -4.19
N ALA A 485 -43.70 1.03 -4.70
CA ALA A 485 -42.99 1.50 -5.88
C ALA A 485 -42.73 0.30 -6.80
N ASN A 486 -43.21 0.44 -8.03
CA ASN A 486 -43.31 -0.54 -9.10
C ASN A 486 -41.96 -1.26 -9.38
N LYS A 487 -41.83 -2.53 -8.95
CA LYS A 487 -40.75 -3.43 -9.37
C LYS A 487 -41.37 -4.53 -10.22
N GLN A 488 -41.05 -4.53 -11.52
CA GLN A 488 -41.35 -5.66 -12.38
C GLN A 488 -40.68 -6.91 -11.80
N ALA A 489 -41.48 -7.96 -11.57
CA ALA A 489 -41.00 -9.22 -11.04
C ALA A 489 -39.98 -9.84 -12.01
N PRO A 490 -38.83 -10.35 -11.53
CA PRO A 490 -37.86 -11.01 -12.38
C PRO A 490 -38.52 -12.20 -13.09
N THR A 491 -38.33 -12.29 -14.41
CA THR A 491 -38.87 -13.36 -15.24
C THR A 491 -38.49 -14.74 -14.65
N PRO A 492 -39.33 -15.77 -14.82
CA PRO A 492 -39.09 -17.09 -14.26
C PRO A 492 -37.73 -17.69 -14.67
N GLU A 493 -37.22 -17.33 -15.85
CA GLU A 493 -35.87 -17.68 -16.30
C GLU A 493 -34.76 -17.04 -15.46
N ILE A 494 -34.88 -15.77 -15.08
CA ILE A 494 -33.91 -15.10 -14.20
C ILE A 494 -33.92 -15.73 -12.81
N GLN A 495 -35.09 -16.11 -12.31
CA GLN A 495 -35.20 -16.81 -11.02
C GLN A 495 -34.58 -18.20 -11.07
N GLN A 496 -34.76 -18.91 -12.19
CA GLN A 496 -34.16 -20.22 -12.41
C GLN A 496 -32.63 -20.12 -12.49
N ILE A 497 -32.09 -19.22 -13.30
CA ILE A 497 -30.64 -19.00 -13.43
C ILE A 497 -30.03 -18.56 -12.09
N THR A 498 -30.74 -17.72 -11.33
CA THR A 498 -30.30 -17.30 -9.99
C THR A 498 -30.22 -18.49 -9.05
N ARG A 499 -31.20 -19.40 -9.07
CA ARG A 499 -31.16 -20.64 -8.27
C ARG A 499 -30.03 -21.56 -8.70
N GLU A 500 -29.86 -21.78 -10.01
CA GLU A 500 -28.78 -22.61 -10.56
C GLU A 500 -27.39 -22.06 -10.21
N PHE A 501 -27.22 -20.74 -10.23
CA PHE A 501 -26.01 -20.06 -9.77
C PHE A 501 -25.73 -20.33 -8.30
N TRP A 502 -26.72 -20.16 -7.42
CA TRP A 502 -26.56 -20.40 -5.99
C TRP A 502 -26.32 -21.88 -5.67
N ASP A 503 -26.95 -22.80 -6.40
CA ASP A 503 -26.72 -24.24 -6.26
C ASP A 503 -25.33 -24.66 -6.73
N THR A 504 -24.84 -24.08 -7.84
CA THR A 504 -23.48 -24.31 -8.33
C THR A 504 -22.45 -23.75 -7.35
N ARG A 505 -22.68 -22.53 -6.84
CA ARG A 505 -21.84 -21.92 -5.81
C ARG A 505 -21.80 -22.77 -4.54
N ARG A 506 -22.94 -23.30 -4.08
CA ARG A 506 -23.00 -24.24 -2.95
C ARG A 506 -22.20 -25.51 -3.24
N LYS A 507 -22.36 -26.13 -4.41
CA LYS A 507 -21.60 -27.33 -4.80
C LYS A 507 -20.09 -27.07 -4.82
N ILE A 508 -19.65 -25.92 -5.32
CA ILE A 508 -18.23 -25.51 -5.32
C ILE A 508 -17.74 -25.33 -3.88
N SER A 509 -18.48 -24.60 -3.03
CA SER A 509 -18.12 -24.42 -1.61
C SER A 509 -18.02 -25.75 -0.88
N THR A 510 -18.98 -26.66 -1.04
CA THR A 510 -18.95 -27.99 -0.43
C THR A 510 -17.77 -28.83 -0.93
N THR A 511 -17.44 -28.72 -2.22
CA THR A 511 -16.29 -29.43 -2.81
C THR A 511 -14.97 -28.86 -2.29
N LEU A 512 -14.85 -27.54 -2.12
CA LEU A 512 -13.67 -26.88 -1.54
C LEU A 512 -13.46 -27.25 -0.07
N VAL A 513 -14.54 -27.28 0.72
CA VAL A 513 -14.49 -27.74 2.12
C VAL A 513 -14.04 -29.21 2.18
N ARG A 514 -14.62 -30.08 1.34
CA ARG A 514 -14.20 -31.48 1.25
C ARG A 514 -12.75 -31.63 0.78
N GLY A 515 -12.29 -30.78 -0.15
CA GLY A 515 -10.90 -30.72 -0.58
C GLY A 515 -9.95 -30.37 0.56
N ARG A 516 -10.28 -29.35 1.37
CA ARG A 516 -9.50 -28.99 2.56
C ARG A 516 -9.52 -30.06 3.64
N GLU A 517 -10.64 -30.74 3.85
CA GLU A 517 -10.71 -31.87 4.77
C GLU A 517 -9.82 -33.03 4.31
N ILE A 518 -9.79 -33.31 3.01
CA ILE A 518 -8.88 -34.30 2.42
C ILE A 518 -7.44 -33.84 2.60
N GLU A 519 -7.11 -32.58 2.35
CA GLU A 519 -5.77 -32.04 2.57
C GLU A 519 -5.37 -32.07 4.05
N GLN A 520 -6.26 -31.75 4.98
CA GLN A 520 -6.00 -31.83 6.42
C GLN A 520 -5.84 -33.28 6.87
N LYS A 521 -6.65 -34.21 6.35
CA LYS A 521 -6.49 -35.65 6.60
C LYS A 521 -5.18 -36.17 6.01
N LEU A 522 -4.78 -35.71 4.82
CA LEU A 522 -3.49 -36.05 4.22
C LEU A 522 -2.32 -35.47 5.02
N ARG A 523 -2.44 -34.24 5.54
CA ARG A 523 -1.46 -33.62 6.44
C ARG A 523 -1.37 -34.33 7.79
N ALA A 524 -2.50 -34.78 8.33
CA ALA A 524 -2.55 -35.53 9.58
C ALA A 524 -2.04 -36.98 9.43
N LEU A 525 -2.18 -37.57 8.24
CA LEU A 525 -1.75 -38.93 7.93
C LEU A 525 -0.32 -39.02 7.37
N HIS A 526 0.43 -37.92 7.24
CA HIS A 526 1.82 -37.95 6.77
C HIS A 526 2.81 -37.28 7.74
N VAL A 527 3.48 -38.15 8.49
CA VAL A 527 4.92 -38.05 8.79
C VAL A 527 5.66 -37.52 7.55
N LYS A 528 6.53 -36.50 7.77
CA LYS A 528 7.49 -35.90 6.83
C LYS A 528 7.63 -36.66 5.51
N ARG A 529 7.19 -36.05 4.40
CA ARG A 529 7.77 -36.35 3.08
C ARG A 529 9.04 -35.51 2.91
N PRO A 530 10.23 -36.11 2.83
CA PRO A 530 11.28 -35.55 2.00
C PRO A 530 11.00 -35.92 0.54
N ASP A 531 11.30 -34.98 -0.36
CA ASP A 531 11.31 -35.20 -1.79
C ASP A 531 12.22 -36.39 -2.13
N ILE A 532 11.65 -37.40 -2.77
CA ILE A 532 12.41 -38.51 -3.33
C ILE A 532 12.97 -38.05 -4.68
N ILE A 533 14.16 -37.46 -4.64
CA ILE A 533 15.18 -37.82 -5.63
C ILE A 533 15.78 -39.12 -5.09
N TYR A 534 15.66 -40.22 -5.83
CA TYR A 534 16.32 -41.48 -5.48
C TYR A 534 17.85 -41.29 -5.56
N LEU A 535 18.44 -40.75 -4.49
CA LEU A 535 19.85 -40.94 -4.19
C LEU A 535 20.01 -42.36 -3.68
N SER A 536 21.02 -43.07 -4.18
CA SER A 536 21.31 -44.42 -3.73
C SER A 536 21.59 -44.43 -2.21
N SER A 537 21.32 -45.56 -1.54
CA SER A 537 21.64 -45.75 -0.11
C SER A 537 23.10 -45.41 0.23
N SER A 538 24.00 -45.58 -0.75
CA SER A 538 25.41 -45.20 -0.64
C SER A 538 25.65 -43.69 -0.65
N GLU A 539 24.93 -42.92 -1.47
CA GLU A 539 25.05 -41.45 -1.52
C GLU A 539 24.45 -40.79 -0.28
N LEU A 540 23.37 -41.35 0.26
CA LEU A 540 22.79 -40.87 1.51
C LEU A 540 23.74 -41.09 2.69
N SER A 541 24.38 -42.27 2.73
CA SER A 541 25.40 -42.58 3.74
C SER A 541 26.62 -41.67 3.63
N ASN A 542 27.07 -41.38 2.40
CA ASN A 542 28.19 -40.47 2.18
C ASN A 542 27.85 -39.02 2.56
N ARG A 543 26.64 -38.54 2.25
CA ARG A 543 26.19 -37.21 2.67
C ARG A 543 26.04 -37.11 4.18
N LEU A 544 25.51 -38.15 4.83
CA LEU A 544 25.40 -38.21 6.29
C LEU A 544 26.78 -38.17 6.95
N ALA A 545 27.74 -38.96 6.44
CA ALA A 545 29.11 -38.97 6.93
C ALA A 545 29.79 -37.59 6.77
N ARG A 546 29.57 -36.90 5.64
CA ARG A 546 30.12 -35.55 5.42
C ARG A 546 29.55 -34.53 6.39
N VAL A 547 28.23 -34.52 6.59
CA VAL A 547 27.57 -33.62 7.54
C VAL A 547 28.01 -33.92 8.98
N GLN A 548 28.21 -35.19 9.34
CA GLN A 548 28.74 -35.57 10.65
C GLN A 548 30.19 -35.07 10.85
N ALA A 549 31.04 -35.12 9.82
CA ALA A 549 32.41 -34.60 9.88
C ALA A 549 32.45 -33.06 9.98
N GLU A 550 31.61 -32.36 9.21
CA GLU A 550 31.46 -30.90 9.30
C GLU A 550 30.98 -30.50 10.71
N LEU A 551 29.98 -31.19 11.25
CA LEU A 551 29.48 -30.94 12.60
C LEU A 551 30.53 -31.21 13.69
N ALA A 552 31.37 -32.24 13.53
CA ALA A 552 32.46 -32.52 14.46
C ALA A 552 33.52 -31.41 14.44
N THR A 553 33.83 -30.88 13.25
CA THR A 553 34.77 -29.78 13.06
C THR A 553 34.27 -28.50 13.73
N GLU A 554 33.00 -28.15 13.53
CA GLU A 554 32.42 -26.96 14.16
C GLU A 554 32.30 -27.10 15.67
N ARG A 555 31.95 -28.28 16.19
CA ARG A 555 32.00 -28.54 17.64
C ARG A 555 33.40 -28.39 18.24
N SER A 556 34.45 -28.70 17.48
CA SER A 556 35.83 -28.47 17.92
C SER A 556 36.15 -26.97 17.98
N ARG A 557 35.75 -26.20 16.96
CA ARG A 557 35.94 -24.74 16.91
C ARG A 557 35.23 -24.03 18.05
N VAL A 558 33.99 -24.44 18.36
CA VAL A 558 33.23 -23.87 19.48
C VAL A 558 33.95 -24.14 20.80
N ARG A 559 34.43 -25.36 21.05
CA ARG A 559 35.20 -25.65 22.28
C ARG A 559 36.49 -24.85 22.36
N GLU A 560 37.19 -24.66 21.25
CA GLU A 560 38.42 -23.85 21.22
C GLU A 560 38.12 -22.38 21.56
N ALA A 561 37.07 -21.81 20.98
CA ALA A 561 36.62 -20.47 21.30
C ALA A 561 36.16 -20.34 22.77
N GLU A 562 35.45 -21.34 23.31
CA GLU A 562 35.05 -21.40 24.72
C GLU A 562 36.27 -21.45 25.66
N ASN A 563 37.29 -22.22 25.31
CA ASN A 563 38.54 -22.28 26.08
C ASN A 563 39.26 -20.93 26.08
N ILE A 564 39.41 -20.29 24.91
CA ILE A 564 40.02 -18.96 24.79
C ILE A 564 39.24 -17.95 25.64
N PHE A 565 37.92 -17.98 25.60
CA PHE A 565 37.09 -17.09 26.40
C PHE A 565 37.26 -17.35 27.90
N HIS A 566 37.37 -18.61 28.31
CA HIS A 566 37.66 -18.98 29.70
C HIS A 566 39.03 -18.49 30.17
N ASP A 567 40.05 -18.53 29.30
CA ASP A 567 41.39 -18.02 29.60
C ASP A 567 41.39 -16.50 29.73
N ILE A 568 40.71 -15.79 28.82
CA ILE A 568 40.51 -14.33 28.91
C ILE A 568 39.79 -13.98 30.22
N GLN A 569 38.72 -14.70 30.56
CA GLN A 569 38.01 -14.47 31.82
C GLN A 569 38.87 -14.74 33.05
N ARG A 570 39.77 -15.73 33.01
CA ARG A 570 40.70 -16.02 34.10
C ARG A 570 41.71 -14.88 34.26
N GLU A 571 42.28 -14.41 33.16
CA GLU A 571 43.24 -13.30 33.16
C GLU A 571 42.58 -11.99 33.62
N CYS A 572 41.32 -11.73 33.25
CA CYS A 572 40.58 -10.57 33.75
C CYS A 572 40.28 -10.64 35.26
N LYS A 573 40.13 -11.84 35.84
CA LYS A 573 39.82 -12.01 37.27
C LYS A 573 41.06 -12.01 38.15
N THR A 574 42.15 -12.59 37.66
CA THR A 574 43.46 -12.65 38.32
C THR A 574 44.52 -12.40 37.26
N PRO A 575 44.90 -11.13 37.04
CA PRO A 575 45.85 -10.78 35.99
C PRO A 575 47.23 -11.33 36.33
N THR A 576 47.75 -12.20 35.48
CA THR A 576 49.03 -12.90 35.69
C THR A 576 50.05 -12.51 34.62
N VAL A 577 49.57 -12.30 33.38
CA VAL A 577 50.36 -12.00 32.19
C VAL A 577 50.55 -10.50 32.01
N VAL A 578 49.50 -9.70 32.23
CA VAL A 578 49.56 -8.23 32.07
C VAL A 578 50.57 -7.56 33.02
N PRO A 579 50.66 -7.92 34.32
CA PRO A 579 51.65 -7.35 35.21
C PRO A 579 53.09 -7.73 34.83
N GLN A 580 53.34 -8.97 34.40
CA GLN A 580 54.67 -9.43 33.98
C GLN A 580 55.15 -8.76 32.68
N LEU A 581 54.23 -8.49 31.74
CA LEU A 581 54.54 -7.71 30.54
C LEU A 581 54.85 -6.24 30.88
N LEU A 582 54.15 -5.66 31.86
CA LEU A 582 54.43 -4.31 32.33
C LEU A 582 55.77 -4.23 33.09
N GLU A 583 56.12 -5.21 33.91
CA GLU A 583 57.44 -5.29 34.56
C GLU A 583 58.56 -5.43 33.50
N ALA A 584 58.40 -6.30 32.51
CA ALA A 584 59.38 -6.46 31.43
C ALA A 584 59.55 -5.20 30.53
N MET A 585 58.50 -4.38 30.39
CA MET A 585 58.56 -3.11 29.67
C MET A 585 59.17 -1.97 30.50
N VAL A 586 59.26 -2.11 31.82
CA VAL A 586 59.88 -1.12 32.72
C VAL A 586 61.36 -1.42 32.94
N GLU A 587 61.80 -2.67 32.74
CA GLU A 587 63.20 -3.11 32.88
C GLU A 587 64.03 -3.10 31.58
N GLY A 588 63.43 -2.81 30.42
CA GLY A 588 64.11 -2.67 29.12
C GLY A 588 64.14 -1.22 28.65
#